data_AF-M0ZMT2-F1
#
_entry.id   AF-M0ZMT2-F1
#
_cell.length_a   1.000
_cell.length_b   1.000
_cell.length_c   1.000
_cell.angle_alpha   90.00
_cell.angle_beta   90.00
_cell.angle_gamma   90.00
#
_symmetry.space_group_name_H-M   'P 1'
#
loop_
_entity.id
_entity.type
_entity.pdbx_description
1 polymer ?
#
loop_
_entity_poly.entity_id
_entity_poly.type
_entity_poly.pdbx_seq_one_letter_code
_entity_poly.pdbx_strand_id
1 'polypeptide(L)'
;MNALITALCYADQYQKALEIFSEMKKVDLCPNTITYSTLLVASEKKDDLDVGLMLLSHAKKDGVAPNLVMCRCLLAMCSRRFQKACTLGEPVLSNNSGRLQLDSKWTSLALMVYRETIGAGVVPTIEELSLVLGCLQLPCDASLKERLIENLGLTVETSKGSNLCSLIDGFGEYDPRACSLLEEAASLGIVPLTSFKGSPIVVDVRNLHIHAAQVYLLTVLKSLKHRLAAGAKIPNISILLPVEQSHIQTPTGEKTIKIAGRINRAVAALLRRLGLPYQGNESFGKIRINGVIVKRWFQPKLESPFSWEQTDFSFSQTRLRKGISHQQRTIRTGDLSLD
;
A
#
# COMPACT_ATOMS: atom_id res chain seq x y z
N MET A 1 -34.01 -16.57 15.09
CA MET A 1 -32.66 -16.49 15.69
C MET A 1 -31.87 -15.27 15.22
N ASN A 2 -31.78 -14.97 13.92
CA ASN A 2 -31.05 -13.78 13.43
C ASN A 2 -31.45 -12.46 14.11
N ALA A 3 -32.75 -12.15 14.20
CA ALA A 3 -33.23 -10.94 14.87
C ALA A 3 -32.80 -10.88 16.36
N LEU A 4 -32.77 -12.03 17.05
CA LEU A 4 -32.32 -12.12 18.44
C LEU A 4 -30.82 -11.87 18.55
N ILE A 5 -30.00 -12.49 17.68
CA ILE A 5 -28.55 -12.25 17.61
C ILE A 5 -28.29 -10.76 17.37
N THR A 6 -28.98 -10.16 16.40
CA THR A 6 -28.87 -8.73 16.10
C THR A 6 -29.25 -7.85 17.29
N ALA A 7 -30.35 -8.13 17.98
CA ALA A 7 -30.77 -7.39 19.17
C ALA A 7 -29.76 -7.51 20.32
N LEU A 8 -29.22 -8.72 20.56
CA LEU A 8 -28.19 -8.97 21.58
C LEU A 8 -26.89 -8.22 21.27
N CYS A 9 -26.44 -8.23 20.01
CA CYS A 9 -25.29 -7.45 19.57
C CYS A 9 -25.50 -5.95 19.72
N TYR A 10 -26.72 -5.43 19.48
CA TYR A 10 -27.04 -4.02 19.72
C TYR A 10 -27.10 -3.65 21.19
N ALA A 11 -27.52 -4.58 22.05
CA ALA A 11 -27.53 -4.41 23.51
C ALA A 11 -26.15 -4.66 24.16
N ASP A 12 -25.06 -4.74 23.38
CA ASP A 12 -23.70 -5.08 23.82
C ASP A 12 -23.57 -6.43 24.56
N GLN A 13 -24.57 -7.31 24.43
CA GLN A 13 -24.58 -8.66 25.01
C GLN A 13 -23.90 -9.67 24.08
N TYR A 14 -22.65 -9.38 23.73
CA TYR A 14 -21.86 -10.13 22.74
C TYR A 14 -21.74 -11.63 23.07
N GLN A 15 -21.49 -11.98 24.33
CA GLN A 15 -21.34 -13.39 24.73
C GLN A 15 -22.63 -14.19 24.53
N LYS A 16 -23.78 -13.61 24.89
CA LYS A 16 -25.08 -14.25 24.66
C LYS A 16 -25.39 -14.37 23.16
N ALA A 17 -24.96 -13.41 22.34
CA ALA A 17 -25.13 -13.51 20.90
C ALA A 17 -24.36 -14.71 20.32
N LEU A 18 -23.15 -15.00 20.85
CA LEU A 18 -22.37 -16.20 20.48
C LEU A 18 -23.01 -17.50 21.00
N GLU A 19 -23.61 -17.48 22.18
CA GLU A 19 -24.40 -18.61 22.69
C GLU A 19 -25.58 -18.92 21.76
N ILE A 20 -26.38 -17.91 21.39
CA ILE A 20 -27.49 -18.10 20.44
C ILE A 20 -27.00 -18.56 19.07
N PHE A 21 -25.83 -18.11 18.61
CA PHE A 21 -25.19 -18.63 17.39
C PHE A 21 -24.82 -20.11 17.51
N SER A 22 -24.28 -20.55 18.66
CA SER A 22 -24.00 -21.95 18.92
C SER A 22 -25.28 -22.79 18.97
N GLU A 23 -26.31 -22.32 19.66
CA GLU A 23 -27.62 -22.97 19.72
C GLU A 23 -28.25 -23.10 18.34
N MET A 24 -28.13 -22.07 17.48
CA MET A 24 -28.61 -22.12 16.09
C MET A 24 -28.03 -23.33 15.34
N LYS A 25 -26.73 -23.58 15.49
CA LYS A 25 -26.08 -24.74 14.88
C LYS A 25 -26.51 -26.06 15.52
N LYS A 26 -26.75 -26.10 16.84
CA LYS A 26 -27.19 -27.32 17.55
C LYS A 26 -28.59 -27.79 17.16
N VAL A 27 -29.47 -26.86 16.78
CA VAL A 27 -30.82 -27.17 16.29
C VAL A 27 -30.88 -27.31 14.77
N ASP A 28 -29.74 -27.56 14.13
CA ASP A 28 -29.58 -27.75 12.67
C ASP A 28 -30.09 -26.58 11.81
N LEU A 29 -30.13 -25.35 12.37
CA LEU A 29 -30.43 -24.15 11.60
C LEU A 29 -29.15 -23.58 10.99
N CYS A 30 -29.15 -23.40 9.67
CA CYS A 30 -28.00 -22.87 8.94
C CYS A 30 -27.83 -21.35 9.18
N PRO A 31 -26.72 -20.91 9.80
CA PRO A 31 -26.40 -19.48 9.84
C PRO A 31 -26.20 -18.95 8.43
N ASN A 32 -26.55 -17.69 8.21
CA ASN A 32 -26.43 -17.06 6.89
C ASN A 32 -25.55 -15.82 6.92
N THR A 33 -25.44 -15.15 5.78
CA THR A 33 -24.65 -13.93 5.60
C THR A 33 -24.97 -12.86 6.64
N ILE A 34 -26.24 -12.70 7.03
CA ILE A 34 -26.66 -11.72 8.04
C ILE A 34 -26.14 -12.12 9.42
N THR A 35 -26.25 -13.39 9.78
CA THR A 35 -25.76 -13.92 11.07
C THR A 35 -24.26 -13.64 11.23
N TYR A 36 -23.46 -14.03 10.23
CA TYR A 36 -22.01 -13.86 10.26
C TYR A 36 -21.59 -12.40 10.24
N SER A 37 -22.21 -11.57 9.39
CA SER A 37 -21.89 -10.14 9.31
C SER A 37 -22.18 -9.43 10.63
N THR A 38 -23.32 -9.74 11.26
CA THR A 38 -23.72 -9.15 12.54
C THR A 38 -22.74 -9.51 13.66
N LEU A 39 -22.35 -10.78 13.75
CA LEU A 39 -21.40 -11.24 14.75
C LEU A 39 -20.00 -10.67 14.52
N LEU A 40 -19.56 -10.55 13.26
CA LEU A 40 -18.28 -9.93 12.93
C LEU A 40 -18.22 -8.44 13.26
N VAL A 41 -19.30 -7.70 13.04
CA VAL A 41 -19.41 -6.30 13.49
C VAL A 41 -19.31 -6.20 15.01
N ALA A 42 -19.96 -7.11 15.75
CA ALA A 42 -19.85 -7.14 17.20
C ALA A 42 -18.42 -7.53 17.66
N SER A 43 -17.79 -8.48 16.97
CA SER A 43 -16.39 -8.87 17.17
C SER A 43 -15.44 -7.69 16.98
N GLU A 44 -15.64 -6.90 15.91
CA GLU A 44 -14.85 -5.70 15.64
C GLU A 44 -14.98 -4.67 16.76
N LYS A 45 -16.19 -4.45 17.29
CA LYS A 45 -16.44 -3.53 18.41
C LYS A 45 -15.73 -3.95 19.69
N LYS A 46 -15.59 -5.26 19.94
CA LYS A 46 -14.83 -5.80 21.07
C LYS A 46 -13.33 -5.98 20.75
N ASP A 47 -12.93 -5.65 19.53
CA ASP A 47 -11.59 -5.88 18.97
C ASP A 47 -11.13 -7.34 19.09
N ASP A 48 -12.05 -8.31 19.04
CA ASP A 48 -11.79 -9.74 19.14
C ASP A 48 -11.57 -10.35 17.75
N LEU A 49 -10.31 -10.36 17.30
CA LEU A 49 -9.93 -10.89 15.99
C LEU A 49 -9.96 -12.43 15.96
N ASP A 50 -9.69 -13.10 17.09
CA ASP A 50 -9.63 -14.55 17.12
C ASP A 50 -11.03 -15.13 16.91
N VAL A 51 -12.04 -14.57 17.58
CA VAL A 51 -13.45 -14.90 17.30
C VAL A 51 -13.83 -14.47 15.87
N GLY A 52 -13.37 -13.31 15.40
CA GLY A 52 -13.63 -12.87 14.03
C GLY A 52 -13.14 -13.86 12.96
N LEU A 53 -11.90 -14.35 13.09
CA LEU A 53 -11.34 -15.35 12.18
C LEU A 53 -12.04 -16.71 12.31
N MET A 54 -12.43 -17.09 13.52
CA MET A 54 -13.25 -18.27 13.76
C MET A 54 -14.61 -18.16 13.04
N LEU A 55 -15.27 -17.01 13.11
CA LEU A 55 -16.54 -16.75 12.43
C LEU A 55 -16.37 -16.81 10.90
N LEU A 56 -15.29 -16.23 10.36
CA LEU A 56 -14.98 -16.34 8.92
C LEU A 56 -14.76 -17.79 8.50
N SER A 57 -14.03 -18.58 9.30
CA SER A 57 -13.83 -20.01 9.04
C SER A 57 -15.14 -20.79 9.03
N HIS A 58 -16.04 -20.52 9.99
CA HIS A 58 -17.35 -21.16 10.03
C HIS A 58 -18.24 -20.72 8.87
N ALA A 59 -18.20 -19.46 8.46
CA ALA A 59 -18.93 -18.99 7.28
C ALA A 59 -18.55 -19.80 6.04
N LYS A 60 -17.25 -20.03 5.81
CA LYS A 60 -16.77 -20.87 4.69
C LYS A 60 -17.27 -22.31 4.79
N LYS A 61 -17.18 -22.92 5.97
CA LYS A 61 -17.65 -24.30 6.21
C LYS A 61 -19.14 -24.44 5.94
N ASP A 62 -19.91 -23.41 6.29
CA ASP A 62 -21.35 -23.37 6.07
C ASP A 62 -21.72 -22.93 4.63
N GLY A 63 -20.74 -22.77 3.72
CA GLY A 63 -20.97 -22.36 2.34
C GLY A 63 -21.37 -20.89 2.16
N VAL A 64 -21.20 -20.06 3.19
CA VAL A 64 -21.49 -18.62 3.17
C VAL A 64 -20.27 -17.87 2.63
N ALA A 65 -20.42 -17.27 1.45
CA ALA A 65 -19.38 -16.45 0.85
C ALA A 65 -19.08 -15.20 1.71
N PRO A 66 -17.80 -14.86 1.95
CA PRO A 66 -17.42 -13.62 2.61
C PRO A 66 -17.98 -12.41 1.85
N ASN A 67 -18.62 -11.49 2.57
CA ASN A 67 -19.11 -10.24 1.99
C ASN A 67 -18.22 -9.06 2.39
N LEU A 68 -18.55 -7.87 1.86
CA LEU A 68 -17.79 -6.65 2.11
C LEU A 68 -17.75 -6.26 3.59
N VAL A 69 -18.87 -6.44 4.32
CA VAL A 69 -18.94 -6.12 5.76
C VAL A 69 -17.98 -7.00 6.56
N MET A 70 -17.99 -8.31 6.29
CA MET A 70 -17.09 -9.27 6.93
C MET A 70 -15.62 -8.92 6.66
N CYS A 71 -15.30 -8.61 5.39
CA CYS A 71 -13.98 -8.17 4.96
C CYS A 71 -13.51 -6.93 5.72
N ARG A 72 -14.31 -5.86 5.68
CA ARG A 72 -14.02 -4.58 6.34
C ARG A 72 -13.73 -4.76 7.84
N CYS A 73 -14.56 -5.53 8.55
CA CYS A 73 -14.40 -5.75 9.99
C CYS A 73 -13.05 -6.42 10.31
N LEU A 74 -12.70 -7.47 9.57
CA LEU A 74 -11.44 -8.20 9.76
C LEU A 74 -10.23 -7.36 9.40
N LEU A 75 -10.28 -6.65 8.27
CA LEU A 75 -9.21 -5.76 7.84
C LEU A 75 -8.99 -4.61 8.82
N ALA A 76 -10.05 -4.03 9.37
CA ALA A 76 -9.96 -2.97 10.38
C ALA A 76 -9.28 -3.48 11.66
N MET A 77 -9.65 -4.67 12.16
CA MET A 77 -8.97 -5.30 13.31
C MET A 77 -7.51 -5.62 13.02
N CYS A 78 -7.18 -6.13 11.82
CA CYS A 78 -5.79 -6.38 11.41
C CYS A 78 -4.98 -5.09 11.38
N SER A 79 -5.55 -4.00 10.83
CA SER A 79 -4.90 -2.70 10.75
C SER A 79 -4.60 -2.11 12.13
N ARG A 80 -5.55 -2.17 13.07
CA ARG A 80 -5.33 -1.72 14.46
C ARG A 80 -4.23 -2.50 15.16
N ARG A 81 -4.22 -3.83 15.02
CA ARG A 81 -3.18 -4.71 15.60
C ARG A 81 -1.81 -4.47 14.96
N PHE A 82 -1.76 -4.29 13.65
CA PHE A 82 -0.54 -3.92 12.94
C PHE A 82 0.01 -2.59 13.46
N GLN A 83 -0.83 -1.55 13.57
CA GLN A 83 -0.41 -0.26 14.10
C GLN A 83 0.11 -0.38 15.53
N LYS A 84 -0.57 -1.15 16.39
CA LYS A 84 -0.13 -1.42 17.77
C LYS A 84 1.22 -2.14 17.80
N ALA A 85 1.41 -3.18 16.98
CA ALA A 85 2.69 -3.89 16.87
C ALA A 85 3.84 -2.96 16.44
N CYS A 86 3.60 -2.10 15.45
CA CYS A 86 4.55 -1.07 15.03
C CYS A 86 4.91 -0.10 16.16
N THR A 87 3.94 0.33 16.98
CA THR A 87 4.22 1.20 18.14
C THR A 87 5.00 0.52 19.25
N LEU A 88 4.89 -0.79 19.39
CA LEU A 88 5.60 -1.59 20.39
C LEU A 88 7.00 -2.01 19.93
N GLY A 89 7.38 -1.69 18.69
CA GLY A 89 8.67 -2.05 18.11
C GLY A 89 8.82 -3.54 17.81
N GLU A 90 7.72 -4.28 17.68
CA GLU A 90 7.77 -5.69 17.28
C GLU A 90 8.47 -5.81 15.91
N PRO A 91 9.35 -6.79 15.70
CA PRO A 91 10.09 -6.92 14.45
C PRO A 91 9.12 -7.30 13.33
N VAL A 92 8.66 -6.30 12.58
CA VAL A 92 7.77 -6.51 11.42
C VAL A 92 8.54 -6.88 10.15
N LEU A 93 9.87 -6.84 10.19
CA LEU A 93 10.71 -6.93 9.00
C LEU A 93 11.54 -8.22 9.02
N SER A 94 11.35 -9.07 8.00
CA SER A 94 12.30 -10.12 7.67
C SER A 94 13.19 -9.66 6.50
N ASN A 95 14.49 -9.93 6.60
CA ASN A 95 15.43 -9.69 5.53
C ASN A 95 15.61 -10.99 4.75
N ASN A 96 14.69 -11.26 3.83
CA ASN A 96 14.81 -12.42 2.95
C ASN A 96 15.51 -11.97 1.65
N SER A 97 16.73 -12.47 1.44
CA SER A 97 17.44 -12.36 0.15
C SER A 97 17.73 -10.91 -0.31
N GLY A 98 18.04 -10.00 0.62
CA GLY A 98 18.39 -8.60 0.31
C GLY A 98 17.20 -7.70 -0.04
N ARG A 99 15.96 -8.19 0.08
CA ARG A 99 14.73 -7.41 -0.03
C ARG A 99 14.06 -7.35 1.33
N LEU A 100 13.75 -6.14 1.83
CA LEU A 100 12.92 -6.02 3.02
C LEU A 100 11.49 -6.43 2.68
N GLN A 101 10.97 -7.37 3.45
CA GLN A 101 9.58 -7.78 3.38
C GLN A 101 8.96 -7.57 4.76
N LEU A 102 7.76 -6.95 4.79
CA LEU A 102 6.96 -6.93 6.00
C LEU A 102 6.42 -8.35 6.25
N ASP A 103 6.96 -9.02 7.25
CA ASP A 103 6.55 -10.36 7.66
C ASP A 103 5.88 -10.28 9.04
N SER A 104 4.77 -9.55 9.07
CA SER A 104 3.87 -9.56 10.22
C SER A 104 2.70 -10.49 9.96
N LYS A 105 2.32 -11.20 11.03
CA LYS A 105 1.07 -11.97 11.12
C LYS A 105 -0.11 -11.14 10.60
N TRP A 106 -0.18 -9.86 10.95
CA TRP A 106 -1.29 -8.98 10.61
C TRP A 106 -1.30 -8.62 9.12
N THR A 107 -0.14 -8.39 8.52
CA THR A 107 0.00 -8.12 7.08
C THR A 107 -0.42 -9.33 6.26
N SER A 108 0.03 -10.53 6.65
CA SER A 108 -0.33 -11.78 5.99
C SER A 108 -1.83 -12.09 6.12
N LEU A 109 -2.42 -11.88 7.30
CA LEU A 109 -3.86 -12.01 7.51
C LEU A 109 -4.67 -11.01 6.67
N ALA A 110 -4.26 -9.74 6.62
CA ALA A 110 -4.94 -8.72 5.83
C ALA A 110 -4.94 -9.04 4.32
N LEU A 111 -3.79 -9.47 3.78
CA LEU A 111 -3.68 -9.91 2.39
C LEU A 111 -4.55 -11.14 2.11
N MET A 112 -4.57 -12.11 3.03
CA MET A 112 -5.38 -13.32 2.91
C MET A 112 -6.87 -12.99 2.83
N VAL A 113 -7.39 -12.19 3.78
CA VAL A 113 -8.80 -11.78 3.81
C VAL A 113 -9.18 -11.01 2.55
N TYR A 114 -8.34 -10.07 2.11
CA TYR A 114 -8.61 -9.27 0.91
C TYR A 114 -8.66 -10.13 -0.36
N ARG A 115 -7.65 -10.99 -0.57
CA ARG A 115 -7.61 -11.89 -1.75
C ARG A 115 -8.74 -12.90 -1.74
N GLU A 116 -9.11 -13.40 -0.58
CA GLU A 116 -10.24 -14.30 -0.44
C GLU A 116 -11.56 -13.64 -0.84
N THR A 117 -11.76 -12.37 -0.48
CA THR A 117 -12.99 -11.67 -0.88
C THR A 117 -13.09 -11.46 -2.38
N ILE A 118 -11.97 -11.19 -3.04
CA ILE A 118 -11.89 -11.16 -4.51
C ILE A 118 -12.17 -12.56 -5.09
N GLY A 119 -11.59 -13.60 -4.50
CA GLY A 119 -11.81 -14.99 -4.91
C GLY A 119 -13.27 -15.44 -4.75
N ALA A 120 -14.00 -14.88 -3.80
CA ALA A 120 -15.44 -15.08 -3.61
C ALA A 120 -16.32 -14.29 -4.61
N GLY A 121 -15.72 -13.51 -5.52
CA GLY A 121 -16.42 -12.71 -6.52
C GLY A 121 -16.91 -11.35 -6.03
N VAL A 122 -16.53 -10.93 -4.81
CA VAL A 122 -16.86 -9.60 -4.28
C VAL A 122 -15.76 -8.62 -4.67
N VAL A 123 -16.13 -7.52 -5.32
CA VAL A 123 -15.19 -6.43 -5.64
C VAL A 123 -15.01 -5.55 -4.39
N PRO A 124 -13.81 -5.48 -3.79
CA PRO A 124 -13.56 -4.61 -2.64
C PRO A 124 -13.69 -3.12 -2.99
N THR A 125 -13.93 -2.27 -2.00
CA THR A 125 -13.94 -0.82 -2.21
C THR A 125 -12.58 -0.21 -1.88
N ILE A 126 -12.47 1.10 -2.10
CA ILE A 126 -11.27 1.89 -1.77
C ILE A 126 -11.00 1.84 -0.24
N GLU A 127 -12.03 1.65 0.58
CA GLU A 127 -11.90 1.54 2.04
C GLU A 127 -11.12 0.27 2.40
N GLU A 128 -11.57 -0.92 1.95
CA GLU A 128 -10.89 -2.18 2.23
C GLU A 128 -9.46 -2.18 1.67
N LEU A 129 -9.28 -1.67 0.45
CA LEU A 129 -7.96 -1.52 -0.14
C LEU A 129 -7.07 -0.65 0.74
N SER A 130 -7.56 0.49 1.23
CA SER A 130 -6.78 1.39 2.08
C SER A 130 -6.42 0.75 3.43
N LEU A 131 -7.27 -0.10 3.99
CA LEU A 131 -6.97 -0.84 5.23
C LEU A 131 -5.83 -1.84 5.02
N VAL A 132 -5.84 -2.58 3.91
CA VAL A 132 -4.76 -3.52 3.56
C VAL A 132 -3.46 -2.79 3.29
N LEU A 133 -3.51 -1.68 2.54
CA LEU A 133 -2.34 -0.85 2.27
C LEU A 133 -1.75 -0.26 3.56
N GLY A 134 -2.59 0.11 4.54
CA GLY A 134 -2.13 0.53 5.86
C GLY A 134 -1.32 -0.56 6.59
N CYS A 135 -1.67 -1.84 6.40
CA CYS A 135 -0.91 -2.99 6.93
C CYS A 135 0.40 -3.28 6.17
N LEU A 136 0.65 -2.57 5.07
CA LEU A 136 1.85 -2.65 4.23
C LEU A 136 2.73 -1.39 4.35
N GLN A 137 2.36 -0.44 5.20
CA GLN A 137 3.17 0.74 5.45
C GLN A 137 4.40 0.35 6.29
N LEU A 138 5.59 0.74 5.85
CA LEU A 138 6.80 0.53 6.62
C LEU A 138 6.79 1.46 7.85
N PRO A 139 7.21 0.99 9.04
CA PRO A 139 7.31 1.86 10.20
C PRO A 139 8.23 3.05 9.91
N CYS A 140 7.77 4.26 10.25
CA CYS A 140 8.51 5.49 10.05
C CYS A 140 9.64 5.65 11.10
N ASP A 141 10.62 4.75 11.09
CA ASP A 141 11.80 4.83 11.96
C ASP A 141 13.03 5.19 11.11
N ALA A 142 13.80 6.20 11.55
CA ALA A 142 15.03 6.63 10.88
C ALA A 142 16.03 5.47 10.79
N SER A 143 16.09 4.64 11.84
CA SER A 143 16.99 3.49 11.90
C SER A 143 16.69 2.45 10.80
N LEU A 144 15.42 2.29 10.42
CA LEU A 144 15.02 1.35 9.36
C LEU A 144 15.43 1.86 7.98
N LYS A 145 15.35 3.17 7.76
CA LYS A 145 15.84 3.79 6.51
C LYS A 145 17.35 3.70 6.40
N GLU A 146 18.07 3.91 7.49
CA GLU A 146 19.52 3.73 7.56
C GLU A 146 19.91 2.28 7.25
N ARG A 147 19.30 1.30 7.93
CA ARG A 147 19.51 -0.14 7.63
C ARG A 147 19.18 -0.50 6.18
N LEU A 148 18.13 0.09 5.60
CA LEU A 148 17.77 -0.10 4.19
C LEU A 148 18.86 0.39 3.25
N ILE A 149 19.45 1.54 3.58
CA ILE A 149 20.53 2.14 2.79
C ILE A 149 21.83 1.35 2.97
N GLU A 150 22.14 0.90 4.18
CA GLU A 150 23.29 0.04 4.48
C GLU A 150 23.20 -1.30 3.72
N ASN A 151 22.02 -1.91 3.67
CA ASN A 151 21.79 -3.14 2.90
C ASN A 151 22.01 -2.96 1.39
N LEU A 152 21.98 -1.73 0.87
CA LEU A 152 22.34 -1.42 -0.52
C LEU A 152 23.85 -1.30 -0.74
N GLY A 153 24.67 -1.41 0.30
CA GLY A 153 26.14 -1.36 0.22
C GLY A 153 26.70 0.04 -0.05
N LEU A 154 25.96 1.11 0.29
CA LEU A 154 26.36 2.51 0.03
C LEU A 154 27.01 3.13 1.27
N THR A 155 28.24 3.66 1.15
CA THR A 155 28.88 4.47 2.21
C THR A 155 28.34 5.90 2.17
N VAL A 156 27.80 6.38 3.29
CA VAL A 156 27.07 7.65 3.38
C VAL A 156 27.99 8.77 3.87
N GLU A 157 28.32 9.76 3.02
CA GLU A 157 28.64 11.09 3.55
C GLU A 157 27.34 11.83 3.88
N THR A 158 27.21 12.21 5.14
CA THR A 158 26.06 12.91 5.74
C THR A 158 25.85 14.34 5.21
N SER A 159 26.63 14.80 4.22
CA SER A 159 26.77 16.24 3.96
C SER A 159 25.98 16.79 2.76
N LYS A 160 25.41 15.98 1.83
CA LYS A 160 24.62 16.52 0.70
C LYS A 160 23.47 15.62 0.24
N GLY A 161 22.34 15.67 0.94
CA GLY A 161 20.99 15.47 0.41
C GLY A 161 20.80 14.46 -0.73
N SER A 162 21.42 13.29 -0.67
CA SER A 162 21.24 12.24 -1.66
C SER A 162 19.86 11.63 -1.43
N ASN A 163 18.96 11.74 -2.41
CA ASN A 163 17.62 11.16 -2.35
C ASN A 163 17.67 9.63 -2.52
N LEU A 164 18.32 8.93 -1.57
CA LEU A 164 18.56 7.49 -1.62
C LEU A 164 17.26 6.67 -1.55
N CYS A 165 16.18 7.26 -1.03
CA CYS A 165 14.84 6.67 -1.08
C CYS A 165 14.39 6.34 -2.51
N SER A 166 14.87 7.06 -3.53
CA SER A 166 14.53 6.75 -4.93
C SER A 166 15.09 5.41 -5.42
N LEU A 167 16.11 4.87 -4.74
CA LEU A 167 16.75 3.59 -5.09
C LEU A 167 16.04 2.38 -4.49
N ILE A 168 15.38 2.57 -3.35
CA ILE A 168 14.69 1.52 -2.59
C ILE A 168 13.35 1.15 -3.27
N ASP A 169 13.04 -0.14 -3.36
CA ASP A 169 11.72 -0.61 -3.82
C ASP A 169 10.62 -0.14 -2.85
N GLY A 170 9.49 0.37 -3.37
CA GLY A 170 8.46 1.00 -2.53
C GLY A 170 8.91 2.34 -1.89
N PHE A 171 10.06 2.86 -2.31
CA PHE A 171 10.65 4.13 -1.89
C PHE A 171 10.93 4.24 -0.38
N GLY A 172 11.03 3.10 0.31
CA GLY A 172 11.28 3.04 1.76
C GLY A 172 10.09 3.51 2.62
N GLU A 173 8.90 3.63 2.04
CA GLU A 173 7.67 4.07 2.74
C GLU A 173 6.62 2.95 2.84
N TYR A 174 6.55 2.09 1.82
CA TYR A 174 5.62 0.96 1.77
C TYR A 174 6.35 -0.29 1.27
N ASP A 175 5.85 -1.46 1.65
CA ASP A 175 6.28 -2.74 1.09
C ASP A 175 6.03 -2.78 -0.43
N PRO A 176 6.93 -3.34 -1.25
CA PRO A 176 6.78 -3.40 -2.70
C PRO A 176 5.45 -4.03 -3.17
N ARG A 177 4.89 -4.95 -2.37
CA ARG A 177 3.57 -5.57 -2.61
C ARG A 177 2.44 -4.55 -2.65
N ALA A 178 2.57 -3.41 -1.97
CA ALA A 178 1.55 -2.35 -1.95
C ALA A 178 1.28 -1.78 -3.34
N CYS A 179 2.33 -1.49 -4.12
CA CYS A 179 2.17 -0.98 -5.49
C CYS A 179 1.51 -2.04 -6.40
N SER A 180 1.92 -3.31 -6.27
CA SER A 180 1.31 -4.40 -7.03
C SER A 180 -0.16 -4.61 -6.69
N LEU A 181 -0.51 -4.53 -5.40
CA LEU A 181 -1.90 -4.63 -4.94
C LEU A 181 -2.75 -3.46 -5.48
N LEU A 182 -2.18 -2.26 -5.55
CA LEU A 182 -2.88 -1.11 -6.11
C LEU A 182 -3.06 -1.24 -7.63
N GLU A 183 -2.07 -1.77 -8.36
CA GLU A 183 -2.18 -2.09 -9.80
C GLU A 183 -3.28 -3.14 -10.05
N GLU A 184 -3.36 -4.18 -9.21
CA GLU A 184 -4.45 -5.18 -9.19
C GLU A 184 -5.81 -4.52 -8.90
N ALA A 185 -5.89 -3.63 -7.91
CA ALA A 185 -7.13 -2.92 -7.60
C ALA A 185 -7.57 -1.96 -8.73
N ALA A 186 -6.61 -1.36 -9.45
CA ALA A 186 -6.90 -0.51 -10.60
C ALA A 186 -7.45 -1.32 -11.78
N SER A 187 -6.99 -2.56 -12.00
CA SER A 187 -7.54 -3.43 -13.05
C SER A 187 -8.97 -3.90 -12.73
N LEU A 188 -9.32 -4.00 -11.45
CA LEU A 188 -10.68 -4.23 -10.96
C LEU A 188 -11.57 -2.97 -10.99
N GLY A 189 -11.04 -1.80 -11.35
CA GLY A 189 -11.78 -0.53 -11.40
C GLY A 189 -11.99 0.13 -10.03
N ILE A 190 -11.31 -0.31 -8.98
CA ILE A 190 -11.43 0.23 -7.62
C ILE A 190 -10.74 1.61 -7.52
N VAL A 191 -9.60 1.76 -8.19
CA VAL A 191 -8.78 2.99 -8.18
C VAL A 191 -8.64 3.52 -9.62
N PRO A 192 -8.68 4.85 -9.84
CA PRO A 192 -8.54 5.42 -11.18
C PRO A 192 -7.18 5.08 -11.82
N LEU A 193 -7.20 4.66 -13.08
CA LEU A 193 -5.99 4.46 -13.87
C LEU A 193 -5.37 5.81 -14.26
N THR A 194 -4.09 6.03 -13.94
CA THR A 194 -3.39 7.23 -14.42
C THR A 194 -3.10 7.14 -15.91
N SER A 195 -3.60 8.11 -16.68
CA SER A 195 -3.17 8.29 -18.07
C SER A 195 -1.78 8.93 -18.13
N PHE A 196 -0.83 8.18 -18.68
CA PHE A 196 0.55 8.61 -18.89
C PHE A 196 0.77 9.37 -20.21
N LYS A 197 -0.32 9.61 -20.97
CA LYS A 197 -0.30 10.31 -22.26
C LYS A 197 -0.32 11.84 -22.13
N GLY A 198 -0.83 12.37 -21.01
CA GLY A 198 -0.93 13.81 -20.76
C GLY A 198 0.33 14.45 -20.19
N SER A 199 0.53 15.73 -20.48
CA SER A 199 1.49 16.61 -19.80
C SER A 199 0.75 17.88 -19.35
N PRO A 200 0.53 18.11 -18.04
CA PRO A 200 1.01 17.31 -16.91
C PRO A 200 0.26 15.98 -16.74
N ILE A 201 0.90 14.99 -16.08
CA ILE A 201 0.20 13.82 -15.55
C ILE A 201 -0.66 14.29 -14.39
N VAL A 202 -1.95 13.96 -14.43
CA VAL A 202 -2.91 14.31 -13.39
C VAL A 202 -3.10 13.10 -12.47
N VAL A 203 -2.84 13.29 -11.18
CA VAL A 203 -3.06 12.31 -10.12
C VAL A 203 -4.21 12.84 -9.26
N ASP A 204 -5.40 12.24 -9.39
CA ASP A 204 -6.56 12.65 -8.63
C ASP A 204 -6.69 11.83 -7.35
N VAL A 205 -6.56 12.48 -6.19
CA VAL A 205 -6.69 11.83 -4.88
C VAL A 205 -7.92 12.29 -4.10
N ARG A 206 -8.84 13.03 -4.72
CA ARG A 206 -10.01 13.62 -4.04
C ARG A 206 -10.94 12.57 -3.41
N ASN A 207 -11.09 11.42 -4.07
CA ASN A 207 -11.97 10.34 -3.64
C ASN A 207 -11.20 9.14 -3.05
N LEU A 208 -9.95 9.35 -2.62
CA LEU A 208 -9.11 8.28 -2.07
C LEU A 208 -8.93 8.43 -0.56
N HIS A 209 -8.79 7.30 0.13
CA HIS A 209 -8.34 7.27 1.52
C HIS A 209 -6.82 7.49 1.62
N ILE A 210 -6.32 7.75 2.84
CA ILE A 210 -4.93 8.18 3.10
C ILE A 210 -3.90 7.22 2.50
N HIS A 211 -3.98 5.93 2.82
CA HIS A 211 -2.99 4.95 2.36
C HIS A 211 -3.12 4.69 0.85
N ALA A 212 -4.35 4.61 0.34
CA ALA A 212 -4.60 4.49 -1.09
C ALA A 212 -4.01 5.68 -1.89
N ALA A 213 -4.18 6.91 -1.41
CA ALA A 213 -3.64 8.12 -2.04
C ALA A 213 -2.10 8.13 -2.03
N GLN A 214 -1.49 7.74 -0.90
CA GLN A 214 -0.04 7.65 -0.77
C GLN A 214 0.55 6.60 -1.72
N VAL A 215 0.01 5.38 -1.70
CA VAL A 215 0.48 4.28 -2.56
C VAL A 215 0.20 4.59 -4.03
N TYR A 216 -0.90 5.25 -4.36
CA TYR A 216 -1.18 5.70 -5.72
C TYR A 216 -0.11 6.65 -6.25
N LEU A 217 0.31 7.62 -5.45
CA LEU A 217 1.41 8.51 -5.81
C LEU A 217 2.73 7.74 -5.99
N LEU A 218 3.03 6.80 -5.08
CA LEU A 218 4.24 5.96 -5.19
C LEU A 218 4.21 5.07 -6.44
N THR A 219 3.06 4.49 -6.79
CA THR A 219 2.91 3.69 -8.01
C THR A 219 3.12 4.55 -9.27
N VAL A 220 2.62 5.79 -9.30
CA VAL A 220 2.89 6.72 -10.40
C VAL A 220 4.38 7.05 -10.50
N LEU A 221 5.06 7.30 -9.38
CA LEU A 221 6.51 7.52 -9.36
C LEU A 221 7.27 6.27 -9.82
N LYS A 222 6.87 5.07 -9.39
CA LYS A 222 7.44 3.80 -9.85
C LYS A 222 7.31 3.66 -11.37
N SER A 223 6.13 3.91 -11.95
CA SER A 223 5.94 3.88 -13.40
C SER A 223 6.81 4.91 -14.13
N LEU A 224 6.96 6.11 -13.57
CA LEU A 224 7.84 7.15 -14.13
C LEU A 224 9.33 6.76 -14.07
N LYS A 225 9.77 6.09 -13.00
CA LYS A 225 11.12 5.53 -12.88
C LYS A 225 11.40 4.54 -14.01
N HIS A 226 10.46 3.63 -14.29
CA HIS A 226 10.57 2.67 -15.40
C HIS A 226 10.59 3.37 -16.78
N ARG A 227 9.77 4.40 -16.98
CA ARG A 227 9.78 5.19 -18.23
C ARG A 227 11.09 5.94 -18.43
N LEU A 228 11.68 6.50 -17.37
CA LEU A 228 12.98 7.15 -17.43
C LEU A 228 14.09 6.15 -17.79
N ALA A 229 14.06 4.94 -17.22
CA ALA A 229 14.99 3.87 -17.57
C ALA A 229 14.89 3.45 -19.05
N ALA A 230 13.69 3.56 -19.64
CA ALA A 230 13.46 3.38 -21.08
C ALA A 230 13.86 4.60 -21.95
N GLY A 231 14.44 5.65 -21.37
CA GLY A 231 14.91 6.84 -22.08
C GLY A 231 13.84 7.91 -22.34
N ALA A 232 12.62 7.76 -21.80
CA ALA A 232 11.57 8.74 -22.00
C ALA A 232 11.77 10.02 -21.16
N LYS A 233 11.27 11.16 -21.66
CA LYS A 233 11.21 12.40 -20.88
C LYS A 233 10.16 12.28 -19.77
N ILE A 234 10.48 12.79 -18.58
CA ILE A 234 9.55 12.83 -17.44
C ILE A 234 8.70 14.11 -17.54
N PRO A 235 7.36 14.00 -17.65
CA PRO A 235 6.46 15.15 -17.66
C PRO A 235 6.27 15.73 -16.25
N ASN A 236 5.66 16.92 -16.18
CA ASN A 236 5.22 17.51 -14.91
C ASN A 236 4.08 16.70 -14.31
N ILE A 237 3.99 16.66 -12.98
CA ILE A 237 2.92 15.99 -12.24
C ILE A 237 2.04 17.05 -11.58
N SER A 238 0.73 16.88 -11.67
CA SER A 238 -0.28 17.68 -10.98
C SER A 238 -1.13 16.76 -10.10
N ILE A 239 -1.05 16.94 -8.79
CA ILE A 239 -1.84 16.21 -7.80
C ILE A 239 -3.06 17.05 -7.44
N LEU A 240 -4.26 16.51 -7.65
CA LEU A 240 -5.51 17.16 -7.27
C LEU A 240 -5.90 16.70 -5.87
N LEU A 241 -6.05 17.66 -4.97
CA LEU A 241 -6.35 17.45 -3.56
C LEU A 241 -7.79 17.90 -3.24
N PRO A 242 -8.47 17.26 -2.28
CA PRO A 242 -9.75 17.76 -1.78
C PRO A 242 -9.58 19.14 -1.12
N VAL A 243 -10.56 20.02 -1.30
CA VAL A 243 -10.56 21.36 -0.69
C VAL A 243 -11.61 21.36 0.40
N GLU A 244 -11.18 21.51 1.65
CA GLU A 244 -12.06 21.68 2.80
C GLU A 244 -12.18 23.18 3.11
N GLN A 245 -13.39 23.66 3.36
CA GLN A 245 -13.67 25.04 3.75
C GLN A 245 -14.21 25.07 5.18
N SER A 246 -13.72 26.01 5.98
CA SER A 246 -14.18 26.26 7.34
C SER A 246 -14.71 27.69 7.45
N HIS A 247 -15.83 27.84 8.15
CA HIS A 247 -16.40 29.14 8.48
C HIS A 247 -15.92 29.54 9.87
N ILE A 248 -15.25 30.68 9.96
CA ILE A 248 -14.90 31.27 11.25
C ILE A 248 -15.72 32.54 11.42
N GLN A 249 -16.48 32.62 12.51
CA GLN A 249 -17.12 33.86 12.94
C GLN A 249 -16.05 34.74 13.60
N THR A 250 -15.72 35.85 12.94
CA THR A 250 -14.91 36.91 13.56
C THR A 250 -15.83 38.06 13.97
N PRO A 251 -15.47 38.89 14.96
CA PRO A 251 -16.30 40.03 15.39
C PRO A 251 -16.59 41.05 14.28
N THR A 252 -15.90 40.96 13.13
CA THR A 252 -16.07 41.83 11.95
C THR A 252 -16.77 41.14 10.77
N GLY A 253 -17.35 39.94 10.95
CA GLY A 253 -18.07 39.18 9.91
C GLY A 253 -17.59 37.73 9.73
N GLU A 254 -18.35 36.93 8.99
CA GLU A 254 -17.98 35.56 8.64
C GLU A 254 -16.85 35.55 7.59
N LYS A 255 -15.77 34.82 7.87
CA LYS A 255 -14.68 34.57 6.91
C LYS A 255 -14.59 33.08 6.62
N THR A 256 -14.48 32.75 5.33
CA THR A 256 -14.22 31.38 4.87
C THR A 256 -12.72 31.16 4.74
N ILE A 257 -12.18 30.20 5.48
CA ILE A 257 -10.76 29.79 5.38
C ILE A 257 -10.70 28.38 4.81
N LYS A 258 -9.85 28.19 3.79
CA LYS A 258 -9.54 26.87 3.23
C LYS A 258 -8.54 26.17 4.13
N ILE A 259 -8.86 24.97 4.61
CA ILE A 259 -8.01 24.18 5.48
C ILE A 259 -7.52 22.95 4.72
N ALA A 260 -6.27 22.56 4.94
CA ALA A 260 -5.74 21.29 4.45
C ALA A 260 -6.38 20.12 5.21
N GLY A 261 -7.11 19.28 4.49
CA GLY A 261 -7.68 18.04 5.02
C GLY A 261 -6.63 17.00 5.42
N ARG A 262 -7.07 15.90 6.03
CA ARG A 262 -6.16 14.82 6.49
C ARG A 262 -5.35 14.22 5.35
N ILE A 263 -5.98 14.00 4.20
CA ILE A 263 -5.33 13.45 2.99
C ILE A 263 -4.26 14.42 2.48
N ASN A 264 -4.55 15.72 2.41
CA ASN A 264 -3.63 16.73 1.90
C ASN A 264 -2.35 16.76 2.74
N ARG A 265 -2.49 16.79 4.07
CA ARG A 265 -1.36 16.74 5.00
C ARG A 265 -0.58 15.43 4.87
N ALA A 266 -1.27 14.31 4.69
CA ALA A 266 -0.62 13.00 4.57
C ALA A 266 0.17 12.85 3.25
N VAL A 267 -0.35 13.37 2.13
CA VAL A 267 0.34 13.39 0.83
C VAL A 267 1.54 14.33 0.87
N ALA A 268 1.37 15.52 1.46
CA ALA A 268 2.47 16.46 1.62
C ALA A 268 3.56 15.96 2.57
N ALA A 269 3.17 15.30 3.67
CA ALA A 269 4.11 14.63 4.57
C ALA A 269 4.88 13.52 3.85
N LEU A 270 4.23 12.73 2.99
CA LEU A 270 4.90 11.72 2.16
C LEU A 270 5.94 12.38 1.23
N LEU A 271 5.57 13.43 0.50
CA LEU A 271 6.49 14.14 -0.39
C LEU A 271 7.70 14.70 0.36
N ARG A 272 7.49 15.25 1.56
CA ARG A 272 8.58 15.71 2.45
C ARG A 272 9.48 14.56 2.88
N ARG A 273 8.94 13.42 3.30
CA ARG A 273 9.73 12.23 3.69
C ARG A 273 10.52 11.62 2.52
N LEU A 274 10.01 11.76 1.29
CA LEU A 274 10.72 11.36 0.07
C LEU A 274 11.81 12.36 -0.35
N GLY A 275 11.85 13.57 0.23
CA GLY A 275 12.76 14.63 -0.22
C GLY A 275 12.40 15.21 -1.59
N LEU A 276 11.13 15.09 -2.02
CA LEU A 276 10.65 15.60 -3.30
C LEU A 276 10.08 17.02 -3.13
N PRO A 277 10.75 18.07 -3.66
CA PRO A 277 10.22 19.41 -3.57
C PRO A 277 9.04 19.59 -4.54
N TYR A 278 8.01 20.28 -4.08
CA TYR A 278 6.78 20.54 -4.82
C TYR A 278 6.38 22.01 -4.73
N GLN A 279 5.57 22.45 -5.68
CA GLN A 279 4.99 23.79 -5.74
C GLN A 279 3.50 23.74 -5.43
N GLY A 280 3.01 24.76 -4.73
CA GLY A 280 1.63 24.85 -4.27
C GLY A 280 1.51 24.61 -2.77
N ASN A 281 0.32 24.86 -2.24
CA ASN A 281 0.03 24.75 -0.81
C ASN A 281 -1.10 23.74 -0.61
N GLU A 282 -1.00 22.96 0.47
CA GLU A 282 -1.90 21.87 0.86
C GLU A 282 -3.37 22.32 0.94
N SER A 283 -3.62 23.60 1.22
CA SER A 283 -4.97 24.16 1.39
C SER A 283 -5.65 24.60 0.08
N PHE A 284 -4.92 24.63 -1.05
CA PHE A 284 -5.41 25.19 -2.31
C PHE A 284 -5.84 24.13 -3.34
N GLY A 285 -5.94 22.86 -2.93
CA GLY A 285 -6.51 21.79 -3.76
C GLY A 285 -5.63 21.29 -4.91
N LYS A 286 -4.42 21.82 -5.08
CA LYS A 286 -3.50 21.38 -6.14
C LYS A 286 -2.04 21.51 -5.74
N ILE A 287 -1.29 20.42 -5.91
CA ILE A 287 0.17 20.38 -5.81
C ILE A 287 0.77 20.09 -7.19
N ARG A 288 1.87 20.74 -7.53
CA ARG A 288 2.60 20.52 -8.79
C ARG A 288 4.04 20.09 -8.51
N ILE A 289 4.51 19.10 -9.25
CA ILE A 289 5.90 18.63 -9.19
C ILE A 289 6.50 18.73 -10.60
N ASN A 290 7.65 19.40 -10.70
CA ASN A 290 8.33 19.59 -11.98
C ASN A 290 9.01 18.27 -12.41
N GLY A 291 8.81 17.85 -13.65
CA GLY A 291 9.39 16.62 -14.20
C GLY A 291 10.93 16.60 -14.18
N VAL A 292 11.58 17.77 -14.31
CA VAL A 292 13.05 17.89 -14.20
C VAL A 292 13.54 17.58 -12.80
N ILE A 293 12.79 18.01 -11.78
CA ILE A 293 13.09 17.71 -10.37
C ILE A 293 12.95 16.21 -10.13
N VAL A 294 11.86 15.61 -10.61
CA VAL A 294 11.62 14.15 -10.50
C VAL A 294 12.72 13.35 -11.19
N LYS A 295 13.16 13.78 -12.39
CA LYS A 295 14.29 13.16 -13.09
C LYS A 295 15.58 13.18 -12.27
N ARG A 296 15.92 14.36 -11.71
CA ARG A 296 17.11 14.51 -10.86
C ARG A 296 17.00 13.67 -9.58
N TRP A 297 15.79 13.55 -9.03
CA TRP A 297 15.52 12.77 -7.83
C TRP A 297 15.72 11.26 -8.06
N PHE A 298 15.35 10.73 -9.22
CA PHE A 298 15.64 9.33 -9.60
C PHE A 298 17.12 9.04 -9.88
N GLN A 299 17.96 10.07 -10.00
CA GLN A 299 19.39 9.95 -10.29
C GLN A 299 20.19 10.61 -9.16
N PRO A 300 20.17 10.03 -7.94
CA PRO A 300 20.97 10.54 -6.84
C PRO A 300 22.46 10.46 -7.21
N LYS A 301 23.24 11.46 -6.80
CA LYS A 301 24.70 11.40 -6.92
C LYS A 301 25.21 10.38 -5.90
N LEU A 302 25.77 9.28 -6.38
CA LEU A 302 26.49 8.30 -5.58
C LEU A 302 27.98 8.58 -5.74
N GLU A 303 28.75 8.63 -4.66
CA GLU A 303 30.21 8.58 -4.76
C GLU A 303 30.65 7.14 -5.02
N SER A 304 31.65 6.96 -5.88
CA SER A 304 32.22 5.65 -6.16
C SER A 304 33.10 5.23 -4.98
N PRO A 305 32.97 4.01 -4.40
CA PRO A 305 33.79 3.66 -3.25
C PRO A 305 35.28 3.58 -3.59
N PHE A 306 35.68 3.02 -4.73
CA PHE A 306 37.09 2.91 -5.11
C PHE A 306 37.23 2.71 -6.63
N SER A 307 38.31 3.26 -7.18
CA SER A 307 38.87 2.87 -8.48
C SER A 307 39.29 1.40 -8.44
N TRP A 308 38.37 0.49 -8.71
CA TRP A 308 38.69 -0.87 -9.13
C TRP A 308 38.12 -1.09 -10.52
N GLU A 309 38.95 -1.70 -11.35
CA GLU A 309 38.77 -1.92 -12.78
C GLU A 309 37.35 -2.31 -13.16
N GLN A 310 36.91 -1.79 -14.31
CA GLN A 310 35.65 -2.08 -14.98
C GLN A 310 35.27 -3.56 -14.88
N THR A 311 34.41 -3.89 -13.91
CA THR A 311 33.64 -5.12 -13.89
C THR A 311 32.19 -4.77 -13.61
N ASP A 312 31.42 -4.78 -14.68
CA ASP A 312 29.99 -4.51 -14.82
C ASP A 312 29.12 -4.96 -13.62
N PHE A 313 28.71 -4.04 -12.75
CA PHE A 313 27.52 -4.23 -11.92
C PHE A 313 26.39 -3.30 -12.37
N SER A 314 25.90 -3.56 -13.59
CA SER A 314 24.57 -3.11 -14.01
C SER A 314 23.53 -4.13 -13.59
N PHE A 315 22.49 -3.65 -12.92
CA PHE A 315 21.23 -4.34 -12.63
C PHE A 315 20.85 -5.42 -13.65
N SER A 316 20.42 -6.55 -13.10
CA SER A 316 20.22 -7.91 -13.65
C SER A 316 19.38 -8.11 -14.93
N GLN A 317 19.03 -7.08 -15.71
CA GLN A 317 18.26 -7.23 -16.95
C GLN A 317 19.10 -7.22 -18.23
N THR A 318 20.28 -6.57 -18.22
CA THR A 318 21.16 -6.50 -19.41
C THR A 318 21.98 -7.77 -19.63
N ARG A 319 22.36 -8.47 -18.55
CA ARG A 319 23.14 -9.72 -18.62
C ARG A 319 22.36 -10.88 -19.23
N LEU A 320 21.07 -11.02 -18.93
CA LEU A 320 20.21 -12.04 -19.54
C LEU A 320 20.06 -11.83 -21.05
N ARG A 321 19.88 -10.58 -21.50
CA ARG A 321 19.78 -10.26 -22.93
C ARG A 321 21.09 -10.51 -23.69
N LYS A 322 22.24 -10.16 -23.10
CA LYS A 322 23.56 -10.44 -23.71
C LYS A 322 23.88 -11.94 -23.70
N GLY A 323 23.57 -12.66 -22.63
CA GLY A 323 23.74 -14.12 -22.52
C GLY A 323 22.88 -14.88 -23.53
N ILE A 324 21.60 -14.51 -23.68
CA ILE A 324 20.69 -15.11 -24.68
C ILE A 324 21.16 -14.80 -26.12
N SER A 325 21.60 -13.56 -26.39
CA SER A 325 22.12 -13.20 -27.71
C SER A 325 23.41 -13.95 -28.04
N HIS A 326 24.25 -14.21 -27.03
CA HIS A 326 25.49 -14.95 -27.20
C HIS A 326 25.23 -16.44 -27.38
N GLN A 327 24.34 -17.05 -26.58
CA GLN A 327 23.89 -18.45 -26.73
C GLN A 327 23.20 -18.69 -28.09
N GLN A 328 22.35 -17.77 -28.55
CA GLN A 328 21.74 -17.85 -29.88
C GLN A 328 22.77 -17.76 -31.02
N ARG A 329 23.90 -17.08 -30.81
CA ARG A 329 25.01 -17.04 -31.77
C ARG A 329 25.82 -18.33 -31.75
N THR A 330 26.14 -18.89 -30.58
CA THR A 330 26.85 -20.17 -30.48
C THR A 330 26.04 -21.34 -31.05
N ILE A 331 24.72 -21.35 -30.90
CA ILE A 331 23.85 -22.39 -31.51
C ILE A 331 23.83 -22.27 -33.04
N ARG A 332 24.02 -21.07 -33.60
CA ARG A 332 24.08 -20.84 -35.06
C ARG A 332 25.47 -21.07 -35.68
N THR A 333 26.52 -21.12 -34.87
CA THR A 333 27.92 -21.17 -35.33
C THR A 333 28.66 -22.42 -34.83
N GLY A 334 28.01 -23.28 -34.06
CA GLY A 334 28.55 -24.58 -33.68
C GLY A 334 28.47 -25.55 -34.85
N ASP A 335 29.60 -25.73 -35.53
CA ASP A 335 29.85 -26.87 -36.42
C ASP A 335 29.58 -28.18 -35.68
N LEU A 336 28.70 -28.99 -36.25
CA LEU A 336 28.60 -30.42 -35.97
C LEU A 336 29.78 -31.11 -36.66
N SER A 337 30.99 -31.01 -36.09
CA SER A 337 32.04 -31.99 -36.38
C SER A 337 31.86 -33.16 -35.43
N LEU A 338 31.18 -34.20 -35.92
CA LEU A 338 31.29 -35.56 -35.42
C LEU A 338 32.69 -36.07 -35.81
N ASP A 339 33.52 -36.34 -34.82
CA ASP A 339 34.53 -37.40 -34.84
C ASP A 339 34.63 -38.01 -33.43
#